data_AF-A0A2E3JE35-F1
#
_entry.id   AF-A0A2E3JE35-F1
#
_cell.length_a   1.000
_cell.length_b   1.000
_cell.length_c   1.000
_cell.angle_alpha   90.00
_cell.angle_beta   90.00
_cell.angle_gamma   90.00
#
_symmetry.space_group_name_H-M   'P 1'
#
loop_
_entity.id
_entity.type
_entity.pdbx_description
1 polymer ?
#
loop_
_entity_poly.entity_id
_entity_poly.type
_entity_poly.pdbx_seq_one_letter_code
_entity_poly.pdbx_strand_id
1 'polypeptide(L)'
;MPVVLCLLCIVLSCSSNKSDGGFSKDQGPIAANLIGALQEGEDPNLVPEVKRNFLKGCVTGATDNIPDLVAIQETGLLSVCGCSYNKIVEHLIASSTAISDSSASLTEIENDAYEKFQKLDEDFQKGEGEFTDKLLEIFQTCIRESAPTISS
;
A
#
# COMPACT_ATOMS: atom_id res chain seq x y z
N MET A 1 17.20 33.66 45.73
CA MET A 1 16.07 32.77 45.42
C MET A 1 14.95 33.60 44.80
N PRO A 2 14.14 33.10 43.84
CA PRO A 2 14.28 31.83 43.12
C PRO A 2 14.17 31.92 41.58
N VAL A 3 14.87 30.97 40.95
CA VAL A 3 14.39 30.09 39.86
C VAL A 3 14.13 30.75 38.50
N VAL A 4 15.21 30.91 37.74
CA VAL A 4 15.14 30.88 36.27
C VAL A 4 14.93 29.43 35.86
N LEU A 5 13.70 29.18 35.43
CA LEU A 5 13.16 27.93 34.94
C LEU A 5 13.91 27.50 33.65
N CYS A 6 14.98 26.72 33.83
CA CYS A 6 15.64 26.03 32.72
C CYS A 6 14.75 24.83 32.37
N LEU A 7 13.75 25.07 31.52
CA LEU A 7 12.87 24.04 30.99
C LEU A 7 13.74 23.07 30.20
N LEU A 8 13.84 21.84 30.73
CA LEU A 8 14.37 20.69 30.02
C LEU A 8 13.76 20.64 28.61
N CYS A 9 14.60 20.81 27.59
CA CYS A 9 14.34 20.25 26.28
C CYS A 9 14.43 18.73 26.40
N ILE A 10 13.38 18.12 26.95
CA ILE A 10 13.12 16.70 26.78
C ILE A 10 12.85 16.55 25.29
N VAL A 11 13.88 16.13 24.56
CA VAL A 11 13.73 15.45 23.29
C VAL A 11 12.80 14.27 23.54
N LEU A 12 11.50 14.53 23.35
CA LEU A 12 10.53 13.51 23.01
C LEU A 12 10.98 12.98 21.65
N SER A 13 11.96 12.08 21.67
CA SER A 13 12.06 11.04 20.66
C SER A 13 10.73 10.31 20.72
N CYS A 14 9.76 10.76 19.92
CA CYS A 14 8.66 9.95 19.45
C CYS A 14 9.31 8.75 18.78
N SER A 15 9.54 7.71 19.58
CA SER A 15 9.62 6.35 19.10
C SER A 15 8.27 6.10 18.45
N SER A 16 8.14 6.44 17.17
CA SER A 16 7.05 5.95 16.35
C SER A 16 7.08 4.44 16.56
N ASN A 17 6.07 3.91 17.24
CA ASN A 17 5.81 2.48 17.28
C ASN A 17 5.71 2.06 15.81
N LYS A 18 6.79 1.51 15.24
CA LYS A 18 6.71 0.77 14.00
C LYS A 18 5.77 -0.38 14.30
N SER A 19 4.54 -0.27 13.83
CA SER A 19 3.59 -1.37 13.83
C SER A 19 4.27 -2.58 13.20
N ASP A 20 4.22 -3.72 13.90
CA ASP A 20 4.86 -5.01 13.58
C ASP A 20 4.20 -5.70 12.37
N GLY A 21 3.80 -4.90 11.38
CA GLY A 21 3.02 -5.29 10.22
C GLY A 21 3.86 -5.99 9.15
N GLY A 22 3.20 -6.36 8.06
CA GLY A 22 3.85 -7.00 6.92
C GLY A 22 2.85 -7.32 5.82
N PHE A 23 3.34 -7.73 4.66
CA PHE A 23 2.49 -8.05 3.50
C PHE A 23 1.57 -9.27 3.71
N SER A 24 1.80 -10.06 4.76
CA SER A 24 0.99 -11.25 5.10
C SER A 24 0.37 -11.21 6.50
N LYS A 25 0.54 -10.10 7.23
CA LYS A 25 0.08 -9.97 8.61
C LYS A 25 -1.39 -9.54 8.69
N ASP A 26 -1.99 -9.82 9.86
CA ASP A 26 -3.32 -9.35 10.25
C ASP A 26 -4.40 -9.67 9.21
N GLN A 27 -4.40 -10.92 8.75
CA GLN A 27 -5.36 -11.42 7.77
C GLN A 27 -6.79 -11.35 8.29
N GLY A 28 -7.71 -11.03 7.39
CA GLY A 28 -9.12 -10.91 7.71
C GLY A 28 -9.97 -10.60 6.47
N PRO A 29 -11.29 -10.49 6.66
CA PRO A 29 -12.21 -10.32 5.56
C PRO A 29 -12.09 -8.95 4.91
N ILE A 30 -12.09 -8.93 3.58
CA ILE A 30 -12.24 -7.70 2.79
C ILE A 30 -13.71 -7.30 2.71
N ALA A 31 -13.98 -6.00 2.57
CA ALA A 31 -15.33 -5.52 2.33
C ALA A 31 -15.91 -6.08 1.02
N ALA A 32 -17.19 -6.44 1.02
CA ALA A 32 -17.85 -7.10 -0.10
C ALA A 32 -17.76 -6.31 -1.43
N ASN A 33 -17.76 -4.97 -1.33
CA ASN A 33 -17.61 -4.07 -2.45
C ASN A 33 -16.18 -3.95 -3.02
N LEU A 34 -15.19 -4.58 -2.39
CA LEU A 34 -13.80 -4.60 -2.82
C LEU A 34 -13.35 -5.98 -3.32
N ILE A 35 -14.22 -7.00 -3.29
CA ILE A 35 -13.87 -8.37 -3.71
C ILE A 35 -13.37 -8.41 -5.15
N GLY A 36 -13.92 -7.57 -6.04
CA GLY A 36 -13.48 -7.49 -7.44
C GLY A 36 -12.07 -6.92 -7.64
N ALA A 37 -11.40 -6.46 -6.59
CA ALA A 37 -10.00 -6.02 -6.63
C ALA A 37 -9.02 -7.14 -6.25
N LEU A 38 -9.51 -8.31 -5.85
CA LEU A 38 -8.68 -9.46 -5.58
C LEU A 38 -8.28 -10.18 -6.88
N GLN A 39 -7.08 -10.76 -6.89
CA GLN A 39 -6.65 -11.67 -7.95
C GLN A 39 -7.44 -12.97 -7.89
N GLU A 40 -7.50 -13.66 -9.03
CA GLU A 40 -8.12 -14.99 -9.11
C GLU A 40 -7.45 -15.95 -8.12
N GLY A 41 -8.26 -16.62 -7.29
CA GLY A 41 -7.78 -17.58 -6.29
C GLY A 41 -7.45 -16.99 -4.91
N GLU A 42 -7.49 -15.66 -4.73
CA GLU A 42 -7.38 -15.08 -3.39
C GLU A 42 -8.66 -15.30 -2.56
N ASP A 43 -8.51 -15.69 -1.30
CA ASP A 43 -9.64 -15.85 -0.37
C ASP A 43 -10.06 -14.49 0.20
N PRO A 44 -11.31 -14.03 -0.05
CA PRO A 44 -11.81 -12.77 0.50
C PRO A 44 -11.80 -12.69 2.03
N ASN A 45 -11.67 -13.81 2.74
CA ASN A 45 -11.64 -13.88 4.20
C ASN A 45 -10.22 -13.82 4.80
N LEU A 46 -9.17 -13.96 3.98
CA LEU A 46 -7.78 -14.06 4.41
C LEU A 46 -6.90 -12.98 3.77
N VAL A 47 -7.46 -11.79 3.55
CA VAL A 47 -6.73 -10.68 2.91
C VAL A 47 -5.88 -9.97 3.96
N PRO A 48 -4.57 -9.75 3.75
CA PRO A 48 -3.70 -9.02 4.68
C PRO A 48 -4.17 -7.58 4.92
N GLU A 49 -3.95 -7.05 6.11
CA GLU A 49 -4.45 -5.71 6.50
C GLU A 49 -3.95 -4.61 5.56
N VAL A 50 -2.66 -4.60 5.24
CA VAL A 50 -2.06 -3.61 4.34
C VAL A 50 -2.74 -3.59 2.97
N LYS A 51 -3.12 -4.77 2.44
CA LYS A 51 -3.84 -4.88 1.17
C LYS A 51 -5.26 -4.34 1.30
N ARG A 52 -5.99 -4.68 2.38
CA ARG A 52 -7.34 -4.14 2.62
C ARG A 52 -7.33 -2.61 2.71
N ASN A 53 -6.37 -2.05 3.43
CA ASN A 53 -6.24 -0.60 3.61
C ASN A 53 -5.90 0.11 2.30
N PHE A 54 -4.94 -0.42 1.53
CA PHE A 54 -4.60 0.10 0.21
C PHE A 54 -5.82 0.08 -0.74
N LEU A 55 -6.50 -1.07 -0.84
CA LEU A 55 -7.64 -1.22 -1.74
C LEU A 55 -8.78 -0.27 -1.38
N LYS A 56 -9.05 -0.10 -0.08
CA LYS A 56 -10.02 0.88 0.41
C LYS A 56 -9.61 2.29 -0.06
N GLY A 57 -8.39 2.73 0.27
CA GLY A 57 -7.91 4.07 -0.09
C GLY A 57 -7.90 4.33 -1.60
N CYS A 58 -7.48 3.35 -2.39
CA CYS A 58 -7.44 3.43 -3.85
C CYS A 58 -8.83 3.65 -4.46
N VAL A 59 -9.86 2.99 -3.91
CA VAL A 59 -11.23 3.08 -4.41
C VAL A 59 -11.98 4.31 -3.87
N THR A 60 -11.75 4.70 -2.62
CA THR A 60 -12.41 5.88 -2.00
C THR A 60 -11.76 7.20 -2.42
N GLY A 61 -10.50 7.17 -2.82
CA GLY A 61 -9.68 8.36 -2.99
C GLY A 61 -9.71 9.25 -1.75
N ALA A 62 -9.62 10.57 -1.96
CA ALA A 62 -9.64 11.58 -0.90
C ALA A 62 -11.03 11.82 -0.26
N THR A 63 -12.05 11.04 -0.62
CA THR A 63 -13.44 11.31 -0.18
C THR A 63 -13.89 10.46 1.01
N ASP A 64 -13.06 9.50 1.45
CA ASP A 64 -13.35 8.48 2.48
C ASP A 64 -14.64 7.66 2.28
N ASN A 65 -15.33 7.84 1.15
CA ASN A 65 -16.59 7.19 0.81
C ASN A 65 -16.36 6.21 -0.33
N ILE A 66 -16.80 4.96 -0.16
CA ILE A 66 -16.74 3.98 -1.24
C ILE A 66 -17.92 4.24 -2.18
N PRO A 67 -17.69 4.52 -3.47
CA PRO A 67 -18.78 4.68 -4.44
C PRO A 67 -19.66 3.42 -4.51
N ASP A 68 -20.87 3.55 -5.06
CA ASP A 68 -21.73 2.38 -5.28
C ASP A 68 -21.00 1.32 -6.12
N LEU A 69 -21.19 0.05 -5.75
CA LEU A 69 -20.56 -1.14 -6.35
C LEU A 69 -20.62 -1.12 -7.88
N VAL A 70 -21.78 -0.73 -8.41
CA VAL A 70 -22.04 -0.65 -9.85
C VAL A 70 -21.12 0.36 -10.54
N ALA A 71 -20.91 1.53 -9.94
CA ALA A 71 -20.07 2.59 -10.52
C ALA A 71 -18.57 2.22 -10.55
N ILE A 72 -18.10 1.46 -9.56
CA ILE A 72 -16.70 1.02 -9.49
C ILE A 72 -16.44 -0.14 -10.47
N GLN A 73 -17.43 -1.02 -10.63
CA GLN A 73 -17.32 -2.18 -11.51
C GLN A 73 -17.33 -1.78 -12.99
N GLU A 74 -18.14 -0.78 -13.37
CA GLU A 74 -18.16 -0.23 -14.74
C GLU A 74 -16.88 0.50 -15.14
N THR A 75 -16.11 1.01 -14.16
CA THR A 75 -14.89 1.79 -14.42
C THR A 75 -13.61 0.95 -14.45
N GLY A 76 -13.70 -0.36 -14.17
CA GLY A 76 -12.52 -1.23 -14.05
C GLY A 76 -11.62 -0.87 -12.85
N LEU A 77 -12.04 0.07 -12.00
CA LEU A 77 -11.22 0.65 -10.93
C LEU A 77 -10.78 -0.39 -9.90
N LEU A 78 -11.65 -1.36 -9.56
CA LEU A 78 -11.27 -2.46 -8.66
C LEU A 78 -10.09 -3.26 -9.21
N SER A 79 -10.13 -3.62 -10.49
CA SER A 79 -9.06 -4.37 -11.15
C SER A 79 -7.77 -3.56 -11.18
N VAL A 80 -7.85 -2.26 -11.47
CA VAL A 80 -6.69 -1.35 -11.45
C VAL A 80 -6.07 -1.27 -10.05
N CYS A 81 -6.88 -1.08 -9.01
CA CYS A 81 -6.42 -1.00 -7.63
C CYS A 81 -5.76 -2.31 -7.18
N GLY A 82 -6.37 -3.46 -7.49
CA GLY A 82 -5.81 -4.79 -7.24
C GLY A 82 -4.46 -4.99 -7.91
N CYS A 83 -4.41 -4.76 -9.22
CA CYS A 83 -3.18 -4.86 -10.01
C CYS A 83 -2.07 -3.95 -9.46
N SER A 84 -2.42 -2.69 -9.15
CA SER A 84 -1.46 -1.68 -8.71
C SER A 84 -0.82 -2.07 -7.39
N TYR A 85 -1.62 -2.55 -6.43
CA TYR A 85 -1.10 -3.06 -5.16
C TYR A 85 -0.05 -4.16 -5.39
N ASN A 86 -0.39 -5.20 -6.15
CA ASN A 86 0.49 -6.34 -6.34
C ASN A 86 1.79 -5.94 -7.03
N LYS A 87 1.72 -5.12 -8.10
CA LYS A 87 2.91 -4.64 -8.81
C LYS A 87 3.78 -3.71 -7.96
N ILE A 88 3.19 -2.90 -7.07
CA ILE A 88 3.96 -2.09 -6.12
C ILE A 88 4.71 -3.00 -5.15
N VAL A 89 4.03 -3.98 -4.55
CA VAL A 89 4.67 -4.94 -3.63
C VAL A 89 5.80 -5.71 -4.33
N GLU A 90 5.56 -6.25 -5.52
CA GLU A 90 6.56 -6.91 -6.35
C GLU A 90 7.77 -6.00 -6.61
N HIS A 91 7.52 -4.74 -7.00
CA HIS A 91 8.57 -3.77 -7.25
C HIS A 91 9.42 -3.48 -6.01
N LEU A 92 8.79 -3.30 -4.86
CA LEU A 92 9.49 -3.02 -3.61
C LEU A 92 10.35 -4.20 -3.18
N ILE A 93 9.82 -5.43 -3.22
CA ILE A 93 10.56 -6.67 -2.94
C ILE A 93 11.75 -6.81 -3.89
N ALA A 94 11.55 -6.58 -5.19
CA ALA A 94 12.62 -6.63 -6.17
C ALA A 94 13.70 -5.57 -5.89
N SER A 95 13.31 -4.34 -5.51
CA SER A 95 14.28 -3.30 -5.14
C SER A 95 15.08 -3.68 -3.90
N SER A 96 14.43 -4.28 -2.90
CA SER A 96 15.05 -4.72 -1.65
C SER A 96 16.02 -5.88 -1.90
N THR A 97 15.64 -6.81 -2.76
CA THR A 97 16.50 -7.93 -3.19
C THR A 97 17.73 -7.42 -3.94
N ALA A 98 17.57 -6.42 -4.81
CA ALA A 98 18.66 -5.89 -5.64
C ALA A 98 19.76 -5.19 -4.83
N ILE A 99 19.44 -4.67 -3.65
CA ILE A 99 20.39 -3.96 -2.77
C ILE A 99 20.84 -4.81 -1.57
N SER A 100 20.18 -5.93 -1.32
CA SER A 100 20.54 -6.83 -0.21
C SER A 100 21.79 -7.64 -0.52
N ASP A 101 22.60 -7.89 0.51
CA ASP A 101 23.72 -8.83 0.40
C ASP A 101 23.22 -10.25 0.10
N SER A 102 24.04 -11.06 -0.58
CA SER A 102 23.67 -12.42 -0.97
C SER A 102 23.36 -13.38 0.19
N SER A 103 23.66 -12.98 1.43
CA SER A 103 23.34 -13.71 2.66
C SER A 103 22.04 -13.25 3.34
N ALA A 104 21.38 -12.22 2.82
CA ALA A 104 20.13 -11.73 3.39
C ALA A 104 19.04 -12.80 3.32
N SER A 105 18.29 -12.94 4.40
CA SER A 105 17.12 -13.81 4.46
C SER A 105 15.93 -13.19 3.72
N LEU A 106 15.00 -14.04 3.27
CA LEU A 106 13.76 -13.57 2.64
C LEU A 106 12.95 -12.66 3.57
N THR A 107 12.94 -12.95 4.86
CA THR A 107 12.24 -12.14 5.86
C THR A 107 12.86 -10.75 6.00
N GLU A 108 14.18 -10.62 5.94
CA GLU A 108 14.84 -9.30 5.94
C GLU A 108 14.49 -8.50 4.69
N ILE A 109 14.43 -9.14 3.53
CA ILE A 109 14.03 -8.52 2.26
C ILE A 109 12.57 -8.06 2.33
N GLU A 110 11.66 -8.92 2.81
CA GLU A 110 10.24 -8.58 2.97
C GLU A 110 10.03 -7.43 3.95
N ASN A 111 10.76 -7.42 5.07
CA ASN A 111 10.69 -6.35 6.04
C ASN A 111 11.18 -5.01 5.45
N ASP A 112 12.31 -4.99 4.74
CA ASP A 112 12.79 -3.77 4.07
C ASP A 112 11.79 -3.26 3.01
N ALA A 113 11.23 -4.17 2.22
CA ALA A 113 10.20 -3.82 1.23
C ALA A 113 8.93 -3.27 1.89
N TYR A 114 8.53 -3.83 3.03
CA TYR A 114 7.39 -3.35 3.80
C TYR A 114 7.65 -1.97 4.42
N GLU A 115 8.85 -1.71 4.95
CA GLU A 115 9.24 -0.39 5.44
C GLU A 115 9.19 0.67 4.32
N LYS A 116 9.66 0.32 3.12
CA LYS A 116 9.56 1.20 1.94
C LYS A 116 8.10 1.45 1.54
N PHE A 117 7.23 0.44 1.64
CA PHE A 117 5.81 0.59 1.38
C PHE A 117 5.16 1.56 2.38
N GLN A 118 5.43 1.38 3.68
CA GLN A 118 4.91 2.27 4.73
C GLN A 118 5.38 3.70 4.51
N LYS A 119 6.67 3.89 4.18
CA LYS A 119 7.19 5.23 3.88
C LYS A 119 6.48 5.86 2.69
N LEU A 120 6.25 5.10 1.62
CA LEU A 120 5.53 5.59 0.45
C LEU A 120 4.10 6.03 0.81
N ASP A 121 3.38 5.21 1.59
CA ASP A 121 2.04 5.52 2.08
C ASP A 121 2.03 6.78 2.96
N GLU A 122 2.97 6.89 3.91
CA GLU A 122 3.13 8.08 4.75
C GLU A 122 3.41 9.36 3.94
N ASP A 123 4.31 9.27 2.95
CA ASP A 123 4.66 10.41 2.10
C ASP A 123 3.42 10.88 1.31
N PHE A 124 2.63 9.95 0.75
CA PHE A 124 1.36 10.30 0.08
C PHE A 124 0.33 10.90 1.04
N GLN A 125 0.19 10.37 2.26
CA GLN A 125 -0.73 10.91 3.28
C GLN A 125 -0.35 12.33 3.72
N LYS A 126 0.94 12.66 3.76
CA LYS A 126 1.44 14.00 4.08
C LYS A 126 1.34 14.97 2.88
N GLY A 127 1.00 14.48 1.69
CA GLY A 127 1.03 15.26 0.45
C GLY A 127 2.46 15.57 -0.04
N GLU A 128 3.45 14.86 0.50
CA GLU A 128 4.87 14.97 0.14
C GLU A 128 5.29 13.87 -0.86
N GLY A 129 4.41 12.88 -1.08
CA GLY A 129 4.63 11.78 -1.99
C GLY A 129 4.51 12.20 -3.44
N GLU A 130 5.56 11.96 -4.21
CA GLU A 130 5.55 12.08 -5.67
C GLU A 130 5.40 10.69 -6.31
N PHE A 131 4.56 10.60 -7.34
CA PHE A 131 4.57 9.43 -8.21
C PHE A 131 5.86 9.44 -9.00
N THR A 132 6.84 8.66 -8.55
CA THR A 132 8.03 8.37 -9.35
C THR A 132 7.60 7.79 -10.70
N ASP A 133 8.43 7.98 -11.73
CA ASP A 133 8.17 7.43 -13.07
C ASP A 133 7.81 5.94 -13.03
N LYS A 134 8.44 5.20 -12.11
CA LYS A 134 8.20 3.77 -11.92
C LYS A 134 6.82 3.47 -11.33
N LEU A 135 6.39 4.24 -10.33
CA LEU A 135 5.04 4.09 -9.78
C LEU A 135 3.99 4.46 -10.83
N LEU A 136 4.21 5.56 -11.56
CA LEU A 136 3.32 5.97 -12.65
C LEU A 136 3.20 4.88 -13.73
N GLU A 137 4.32 4.27 -14.13
CA GLU A 137 4.34 3.15 -15.08
C GLU A 137 3.54 1.94 -14.58
N ILE A 138 3.59 1.64 -13.28
CA ILE A 138 2.79 0.57 -12.67
C ILE A 138 1.30 0.87 -12.84
N PHE A 139 0.83 2.06 -12.47
CA PHE A 139 -0.58 2.43 -12.60
C PHE A 139 -1.03 2.41 -14.07
N GLN A 140 -0.23 2.97 -14.97
CA GLN A 140 -0.52 2.97 -16.41
C GLN A 140 -0.62 1.55 -16.98
N THR A 141 0.27 0.65 -16.54
CA THR A 141 0.24 -0.75 -16.94
C THR A 141 -1.04 -1.42 -16.48
N CYS A 142 -1.42 -1.21 -15.21
CA CYS A 142 -2.65 -1.77 -14.67
C CYS A 142 -3.90 -1.22 -15.36
N ILE A 143 -3.96 0.08 -15.66
CA ILE A 143 -5.07 0.67 -16.43
C ILE A 143 -5.19 0.01 -17.81
N ARG A 144 -4.06 -0.21 -18.50
CA ARG A 144 -4.05 -0.85 -19.82
C ARG A 144 -4.47 -2.31 -19.76
N GLU A 145 -4.06 -3.04 -18.73
CA GLU A 145 -4.39 -4.46 -18.52
C GLU A 145 -5.84 -4.66 -18.06
N SER A 146 -6.42 -3.68 -17.37
CA SER A 146 -7.82 -3.70 -16.92
C SER A 146 -8.82 -3.19 -17.97
N ALA A 147 -8.35 -2.59 -19.07
CA ALA A 147 -9.23 -2.14 -20.14
C ALA A 147 -9.83 -3.34 -20.90
N PRO A 148 -11.13 -3.35 -21.22
CA PRO A 148 -11.71 -4.42 -22.03
C PRO A 148 -11.01 -4.43 -23.39
N THR A 149 -10.44 -5.57 -23.76
CA THR A 149 -9.99 -5.82 -25.13
C THR A 149 -11.21 -5.75 -26.03
N ILE A 150 -11.40 -4.63 -26.72
CA ILE A 150 -12.35 -4.55 -27.84
C ILE A 150 -11.76 -5.42 -28.94
N SER A 151 -12.08 -6.72 -28.92
CA SER A 151 -11.85 -7.58 -30.09
C SER A 151 -12.77 -7.05 -31.19
N SER A 152 -12.16 -6.45 -32.22
CA SER A 152 -12.85 -6.19 -33.50
C SER A 152 -13.12 -7.49 -34.26
#